data_AF-A0A842SYJ5-F1
#
_entry.id   AF-A0A842SYJ5-F1
#
_cell.length_a   1.000
_cell.length_b   1.000
_cell.length_c   1.000
_cell.angle_alpha   90.00
_cell.angle_beta   90.00
_cell.angle_gamma   90.00
#
_symmetry.space_group_name_H-M   'P 1'
#
loop_
_entity.id
_entity.type
_entity.pdbx_description
1 polymer ?
#
loop_
_entity_poly.entity_id
_entity_poly.type
_entity_poly.pdbx_seq_one_letter_code
_entity_poly.pdbx_strand_id
1 'polypeptide(L)'
;MESLFDNEKSQFHIITCGTSIIGNFINQNPDSILNFNDIESIRPADHQWLEIKNELYSFLKQDSKKFSAEVNSISPFLEVELVERIYLICTDTNAGKMCADILHDFFKEECNISSIDYKEAKGFGTENFEEGILNIRNTLLRLINNHKKKYQICLNATGGFKPESGVLVLIGALYHIPVYYIYETSKKLVFIPPFPLMLITPEYGPVLKQLIDNPGGLRIRKDINQFKRLYGEYLDDLIEIGAIEKKIRNDKTNQYKITATGKFLYEFGKNLR
;
A
#
# COMPACT_ATOMS: atom_id res chain seq x y z
N MET A 1 -3.11 13.37 6.01
CA MET A 1 -3.45 12.09 6.65
C MET A 1 -4.96 11.99 6.80
N GLU A 2 -5.60 12.93 7.51
CA GLU A 2 -7.06 12.93 7.77
C GLU A 2 -7.97 12.82 6.53
N SER A 3 -7.56 13.29 5.35
CA SER A 3 -8.41 13.20 4.14
C SER A 3 -8.41 11.83 3.45
N LEU A 4 -7.52 10.91 3.85
CA LEU A 4 -7.39 9.57 3.25
C LEU A 4 -8.04 8.48 4.11
N PHE A 5 -8.47 8.81 5.33
CA PHE A 5 -8.99 7.84 6.29
C PHE A 5 -10.42 8.17 6.69
N ASP A 6 -11.25 7.13 6.63
CA ASP A 6 -12.62 7.15 7.12
C ASP A 6 -12.56 6.84 8.62
N ASN A 7 -12.64 7.87 9.46
CA ASN A 7 -12.49 7.75 10.91
C ASN A 7 -13.60 6.90 11.57
N GLU A 8 -14.64 6.49 10.82
CA GLU A 8 -15.70 5.61 11.32
C GLU A 8 -15.43 4.12 11.10
N LYS A 9 -14.39 3.74 10.33
CA LYS A 9 -14.07 2.35 10.03
C LYS A 9 -12.76 1.89 10.65
N SER A 10 -12.78 0.69 11.22
CA SER A 10 -11.55 -0.02 11.55
C SER A 10 -10.79 -0.42 10.29
N GLN A 11 -9.48 -0.59 10.44
CA GLN A 11 -8.53 -0.76 9.34
C GLN A 11 -8.18 -2.23 9.12
N PHE A 12 -8.08 -2.60 7.84
CA PHE A 12 -7.55 -3.88 7.38
C PHE A 12 -6.30 -3.65 6.54
N HIS A 13 -5.15 -4.08 7.04
CA HIS A 13 -3.87 -3.92 6.37
C HIS A 13 -3.49 -5.20 5.61
N ILE A 14 -3.26 -5.08 4.32
CA ILE A 14 -2.68 -6.15 3.50
C ILE A 14 -1.22 -5.81 3.24
N ILE A 15 -0.31 -6.69 3.65
CA ILE A 15 1.13 -6.41 3.72
C ILE A 15 1.88 -7.46 2.92
N THR A 16 2.71 -7.03 1.97
CA THR A 16 3.73 -7.92 1.39
C THR A 16 4.90 -8.06 2.34
N CYS A 17 5.37 -9.29 2.54
CA CYS A 17 6.44 -9.63 3.47
C CYS A 17 7.73 -9.89 2.72
N GLY A 18 8.79 -9.20 3.13
CA GLY A 18 10.15 -9.49 2.70
C GLY A 18 10.89 -10.35 3.71
N THR A 19 12.22 -10.40 3.54
CA THR A 19 13.13 -11.18 4.37
C THR A 19 13.97 -10.29 5.30
N SER A 20 13.47 -9.09 5.61
CA SER A 20 14.21 -8.06 6.35
C SER A 20 14.67 -8.51 7.74
N ILE A 21 13.86 -9.34 8.43
CA ILE A 21 14.18 -9.91 9.75
C ILE A 21 15.45 -10.76 9.67
N ILE A 22 15.51 -11.68 8.72
CA ILE A 22 16.67 -12.55 8.48
C ILE A 22 17.89 -11.71 8.09
N GLY A 23 17.74 -10.79 7.13
CA GLY A 23 18.84 -9.94 6.68
C GLY A 23 19.41 -9.08 7.81
N ASN A 24 18.56 -8.50 8.66
CA ASN A 24 18.98 -7.73 9.82
C ASN A 24 19.64 -8.60 10.88
N PHE A 25 19.14 -9.82 11.12
CA PHE A 25 19.75 -10.76 12.05
C PHE A 25 21.19 -11.11 11.65
N ILE A 26 21.40 -11.50 10.40
CA ILE A 26 22.72 -11.84 9.85
C ILE A 26 23.67 -10.63 9.98
N ASN A 27 23.19 -9.43 9.64
CA ASN A 27 24.01 -8.21 9.73
C ASN A 27 24.37 -7.82 11.17
N GLN A 28 23.52 -8.09 12.16
CA GLN A 28 23.80 -7.78 13.57
C GLN A 28 24.60 -8.89 14.27
N ASN A 29 24.64 -10.10 13.71
CA ASN A 29 25.32 -11.26 14.28
C ASN A 29 26.30 -11.85 13.26
N PRO A 30 27.40 -11.14 12.91
CA PRO A 30 28.33 -11.57 11.87
C PRO A 30 29.07 -12.88 12.20
N ASP A 31 29.15 -13.24 13.48
CA ASP A 31 29.73 -14.51 13.94
C ASP A 31 28.74 -15.68 13.87
N SER A 32 27.46 -15.43 13.57
CA SER A 32 26.48 -16.49 13.37
C SER A 32 26.77 -17.23 12.07
N ILE A 33 26.70 -18.55 12.10
CA ILE A 33 26.82 -19.40 10.91
C ILE A 33 25.56 -19.33 10.03
N LEU A 34 24.44 -18.86 10.60
CA LEU A 34 23.14 -18.83 9.93
C LEU A 34 23.19 -17.88 8.73
N ASN A 35 22.86 -18.42 7.56
CA ASN A 35 22.70 -17.64 6.35
C ASN A 35 21.40 -18.00 5.61
N PHE A 36 21.10 -17.27 4.55
CA PHE A 36 19.89 -17.49 3.75
C PHE A 36 19.80 -18.91 3.17
N ASN A 37 20.91 -19.51 2.73
CA ASN A 37 20.88 -20.85 2.15
C ASN A 37 20.53 -21.91 3.19
N ASP A 38 20.96 -21.73 4.44
CA ASP A 38 20.60 -22.65 5.52
C ASP A 38 19.09 -22.66 5.70
N ILE A 39 18.47 -21.47 5.78
CA ILE A 39 17.01 -21.33 5.91
C ILE A 39 16.29 -21.92 4.70
N GLU A 40 16.80 -21.67 3.49
CA GLU A 40 16.21 -22.24 2.27
C GLU A 40 16.31 -23.76 2.18
N SER A 41 17.29 -24.37 2.86
CA SER A 41 17.47 -25.84 2.86
C SER A 41 16.59 -26.59 3.86
N ILE A 42 16.00 -25.91 4.84
CA ILE A 42 15.25 -26.52 5.95
C ILE A 42 13.76 -26.53 5.63
N ARG A 43 13.06 -27.62 5.96
CA ARG A 43 11.61 -27.71 5.77
C ARG A 43 10.89 -27.16 7.00
N PRO A 44 9.71 -26.51 6.84
CA PRO A 44 8.91 -26.03 7.97
C PRO A 44 8.53 -27.09 9.03
N ALA A 45 8.58 -28.37 8.67
CA ALA A 45 8.30 -29.48 9.60
C ALA A 45 9.53 -29.94 10.40
N ASP A 46 10.73 -29.47 10.06
CA ASP A 46 11.97 -29.91 10.70
C ASP A 46 12.16 -29.22 12.06
N HIS A 47 12.76 -29.91 13.04
CA HIS A 47 13.01 -29.34 14.38
C HIS A 47 13.82 -28.04 14.31
N GLN A 48 14.81 -28.00 13.41
CA GLN A 48 15.67 -26.84 13.19
C GLN A 48 14.89 -25.59 12.76
N TRP A 49 13.75 -25.75 12.06
CA TRP A 49 12.89 -24.62 11.70
C TRP A 49 12.41 -23.87 12.94
N LEU A 50 11.95 -24.61 13.94
CA LEU A 50 11.41 -24.04 15.18
C LEU A 50 12.52 -23.36 16.00
N GLU A 51 13.71 -23.94 16.06
CA GLU A 51 14.87 -23.35 16.73
C GLU A 51 15.24 -21.99 16.12
N ILE A 52 15.43 -21.94 14.81
CA ILE A 52 15.76 -20.70 14.08
C ILE A 52 14.63 -19.69 14.21
N LYS A 53 13.37 -20.13 14.06
CA LYS A 53 12.20 -19.25 14.22
C LYS A 53 12.20 -18.59 15.60
N ASN A 54 12.44 -19.35 16.67
CA ASN A 54 12.47 -18.81 18.04
C ASN A 54 13.63 -17.84 18.28
N GLU A 55 14.80 -18.13 17.71
CA GLU A 55 15.96 -17.24 17.76
C GLU A 55 15.66 -15.90 17.05
N LEU A 56 15.16 -15.96 15.82
CA LEU A 56 14.79 -14.79 15.03
C LEU A 56 13.64 -14.00 15.67
N TYR A 57 12.66 -14.68 16.26
CA TYR A 57 11.57 -14.04 17.02
C TYR A 57 12.10 -13.28 18.22
N SER A 58 12.99 -13.91 18.99
CA SER A 58 13.64 -13.27 20.15
C SER A 58 14.48 -12.07 19.73
N PHE A 59 15.19 -12.15 18.59
CA PHE A 59 15.91 -11.02 18.01
C PHE A 59 14.97 -9.89 17.59
N LEU A 60 13.87 -10.20 16.88
CA LEU A 60 12.88 -9.21 16.47
C LEU A 60 12.34 -8.43 17.67
N LYS A 61 12.08 -9.10 18.79
CA LYS A 61 11.55 -8.47 20.02
C LYS A 61 12.50 -7.46 20.66
N GLN A 62 13.79 -7.49 20.36
CA GLN A 62 14.75 -6.53 20.93
C GLN A 62 14.51 -5.10 20.39
N ASP A 63 14.19 -4.96 19.10
CA ASP A 63 13.84 -3.69 18.46
C ASP A 63 13.07 -3.95 17.16
N SER A 64 11.76 -4.18 17.29
CA SER A 64 10.93 -4.70 16.20
C SER A 64 10.81 -3.72 15.02
N LYS A 65 10.75 -2.41 15.29
CA LYS A 65 10.73 -1.36 14.25
C LYS A 65 12.07 -1.24 13.53
N LYS A 66 13.19 -1.55 14.18
CA LYS A 66 14.50 -1.56 13.53
C LYS A 66 14.70 -2.83 12.70
N PHE A 67 14.22 -3.97 13.17
CA PHE A 67 14.54 -5.28 12.60
C PHE A 67 13.51 -5.81 11.60
N SER A 68 12.29 -5.26 11.55
CA SER A 68 11.31 -5.54 10.50
C SER A 68 10.82 -4.27 9.83
N ALA A 69 10.92 -4.22 8.51
CA ALA A 69 10.35 -3.14 7.71
C ALA A 69 8.81 -3.13 7.77
N GLU A 70 8.20 -4.31 7.87
CA GLU A 70 6.76 -4.53 8.00
C GLU A 70 6.24 -3.99 9.34
N VAL A 71 6.89 -4.33 10.46
CA VAL A 71 6.51 -3.81 11.78
C VAL A 71 6.69 -2.30 11.83
N ASN A 72 7.82 -1.78 11.34
CA ASN A 72 8.08 -0.35 11.31
C ASN A 72 6.99 0.41 10.53
N SER A 73 6.62 -0.09 9.36
CA SER A 73 5.68 0.57 8.45
C SER A 73 4.24 0.57 8.95
N ILE A 74 3.82 -0.47 9.68
CA ILE A 74 2.48 -0.49 10.27
C ILE A 74 2.41 0.17 11.65
N SER A 75 3.55 0.38 12.34
CA SER A 75 3.59 0.91 13.71
C SER A 75 2.76 2.19 13.94
N PRO A 76 2.79 3.22 13.07
CA PRO A 76 1.98 4.42 13.28
C PRO A 76 0.47 4.15 13.28
N PHE A 77 0.01 3.08 12.62
CA PHE A 77 -1.40 2.67 12.59
C PHE A 77 -1.77 1.85 13.82
N LEU A 78 -0.84 1.02 14.32
CA LEU A 78 -1.01 0.29 15.58
C LEU A 78 -1.13 1.24 16.77
N GLU A 79 -0.33 2.31 16.80
CA GLU A 79 -0.31 3.32 17.87
C GLU A 79 -1.63 4.09 18.02
N VAL A 80 -2.41 4.20 16.94
CA VAL A 80 -3.75 4.84 16.96
C VAL A 80 -4.89 3.84 17.15
N GLU A 81 -4.57 2.56 17.39
CA GLU A 81 -5.52 1.47 17.70
C GLU A 81 -6.64 1.26 16.67
N LEU A 82 -6.39 1.60 15.40
CA LEU A 82 -7.38 1.43 14.32
C LEU A 82 -7.26 0.09 13.58
N VAL A 83 -6.14 -0.63 13.75
CA VAL A 83 -5.87 -1.88 13.04
C VAL A 83 -6.64 -3.04 13.67
N GLU A 84 -7.67 -3.54 12.99
CA GLU A 84 -8.43 -4.73 13.45
C GLU A 84 -7.97 -6.01 12.75
N ARG A 85 -7.48 -5.89 11.51
CA ARG A 85 -7.10 -7.04 10.70
C ARG A 85 -5.77 -6.82 9.98
N ILE A 86 -4.95 -7.86 9.92
CA ILE A 86 -3.74 -7.92 9.09
C ILE A 86 -3.80 -9.15 8.19
N TYR A 87 -3.35 -9.02 6.94
CA TYR A 87 -3.14 -10.15 6.04
C TYR A 87 -1.77 -10.04 5.41
N LEU A 88 -0.92 -11.02 5.67
CA LEU A 88 0.43 -11.08 5.15
C LEU A 88 0.47 -11.87 3.83
N ILE A 89 1.24 -11.39 2.86
CA ILE A 89 1.51 -12.07 1.60
C ILE A 89 3.03 -12.26 1.50
N CYS A 90 3.50 -13.49 1.55
CA CYS A 90 4.92 -13.82 1.40
C CYS A 90 5.16 -14.60 0.11
N THR A 91 6.40 -14.60 -0.37
CA THR A 91 6.85 -15.53 -1.40
C THR A 91 6.77 -16.97 -0.89
N ASP A 92 6.67 -17.93 -1.81
CA ASP A 92 6.69 -19.36 -1.53
C ASP A 92 8.10 -19.93 -1.21
N THR A 93 9.06 -19.07 -0.83
CA THR A 93 10.40 -19.47 -0.36
C THR A 93 10.40 -19.72 1.14
N ASN A 94 11.35 -20.51 1.64
CA ASN A 94 11.41 -20.82 3.07
C ASN A 94 11.74 -19.58 3.91
N ALA A 95 12.60 -18.68 3.42
CA ALA A 95 12.85 -17.41 4.11
C ALA A 95 11.59 -16.53 4.19
N GLY A 96 10.79 -16.48 3.10
CA GLY A 96 9.53 -15.74 3.07
C GLY A 96 8.50 -16.31 4.07
N LYS A 97 8.36 -17.64 4.10
CA LYS A 97 7.49 -18.35 5.05
C LYS A 97 7.94 -18.12 6.50
N MET A 98 9.23 -18.23 6.79
CA MET A 98 9.77 -18.03 8.13
C MET A 98 9.49 -16.61 8.64
N CYS A 99 9.74 -15.59 7.81
CA CYS A 99 9.41 -14.21 8.16
C CYS A 99 7.90 -14.01 8.37
N ALA A 100 7.05 -14.59 7.52
CA ALA A 100 5.59 -14.48 7.67
C ALA A 100 5.10 -15.15 8.97
N ASP A 101 5.64 -16.31 9.32
CA ASP A 101 5.35 -17.01 10.58
C ASP A 101 5.77 -16.17 11.80
N ILE A 102 6.97 -15.59 11.77
CA ILE A 102 7.48 -14.73 12.86
C ILE A 102 6.60 -13.48 13.01
N LEU A 103 6.25 -12.82 11.89
CA LEU A 103 5.39 -11.64 11.90
C LEU A 103 3.97 -11.97 12.35
N HIS A 104 3.43 -13.12 11.94
CA HIS A 104 2.13 -13.60 12.37
C HIS A 104 2.06 -13.69 13.89
N ASP A 105 3.04 -14.37 14.50
CA ASP A 105 3.10 -14.55 15.95
C ASP A 105 3.35 -13.20 16.65
N PHE A 106 4.23 -12.36 16.10
CA PHE A 106 4.55 -11.06 16.68
C PHE A 106 3.33 -10.13 16.74
N PHE A 107 2.58 -9.99 15.65
CA PHE A 107 1.39 -9.14 15.65
C PHE A 107 0.28 -9.70 16.55
N LYS A 108 0.18 -11.02 16.66
CA LYS A 108 -0.82 -11.67 17.51
C LYS A 108 -0.49 -11.51 18.99
N GLU A 109 0.76 -11.77 19.38
CA GLU A 109 1.19 -11.84 20.78
C GLU A 109 1.62 -10.47 21.34
N GLU A 110 2.35 -9.68 20.56
CA GLU A 110 2.94 -8.42 21.02
C GLU A 110 2.08 -7.20 20.63
N CYS A 111 1.26 -7.30 19.59
CA CYS A 111 0.38 -6.21 19.14
C CYS A 111 -1.12 -6.47 19.35
N ASN A 112 -1.50 -7.61 19.94
CA ASN A 112 -2.89 -8.00 20.22
C ASN A 112 -3.82 -8.01 18.98
N ILE A 113 -3.29 -8.27 17.78
CA ILE A 113 -4.10 -8.37 16.56
C ILE A 113 -4.73 -9.76 16.49
N SER A 114 -6.01 -9.86 16.90
CA SER A 114 -6.72 -11.15 16.96
C SER A 114 -7.05 -11.73 15.58
N SER A 115 -7.12 -10.90 14.55
CA SER A 115 -7.43 -11.31 13.18
C SER A 115 -6.21 -11.10 12.28
N ILE A 116 -5.28 -12.04 12.33
CA ILE A 116 -4.14 -12.09 11.42
C ILE A 116 -4.11 -13.42 10.67
N ASP A 117 -3.90 -13.34 9.36
CA ASP A 117 -3.73 -14.49 8.48
C ASP A 117 -2.53 -14.21 7.56
N TYR A 118 -1.97 -15.26 6.96
CA TYR A 118 -1.03 -15.10 5.86
C TYR A 118 -1.26 -16.11 4.74
N LYS A 119 -0.74 -15.81 3.55
CA LYS A 119 -0.73 -16.74 2.43
C LYS A 119 0.52 -16.60 1.59
N GLU A 120 1.03 -17.75 1.16
CA GLU A 120 2.10 -17.85 0.17
C GLU A 120 1.60 -17.50 -1.24
N ALA A 121 2.29 -16.57 -1.90
CA ALA A 121 2.17 -16.32 -3.31
C ALA A 121 3.05 -17.31 -4.07
N LYS A 122 2.44 -18.38 -4.60
CA LYS A 122 3.15 -19.42 -5.38
C LYS A 122 3.69 -18.87 -6.69
N GLY A 123 4.88 -19.32 -7.09
CA GLY A 123 5.49 -19.02 -8.40
C GLY A 123 6.80 -18.23 -8.32
N PHE A 124 7.08 -17.59 -7.18
CA PHE A 124 8.33 -16.83 -6.99
C PHE A 124 9.52 -17.72 -6.67
N GLY A 125 9.30 -18.89 -6.06
CA GLY A 125 10.32 -19.91 -5.78
C GLY A 125 10.48 -20.97 -6.86
N THR A 126 9.66 -20.96 -7.93
CA THR A 126 9.64 -22.01 -8.97
C THR A 126 9.88 -21.47 -10.39
N GLU A 127 10.52 -20.29 -10.52
CA GLU A 127 10.80 -19.58 -11.79
C GLU A 127 9.58 -19.17 -12.64
N ASN A 128 8.34 -19.44 -12.19
CA ASN A 128 7.12 -19.00 -12.87
C ASN A 128 6.64 -17.64 -12.34
N PHE A 129 7.45 -16.61 -12.63
CA PHE A 129 7.23 -15.25 -12.16
C PHE A 129 5.85 -14.68 -12.52
N GLU A 130 5.35 -14.96 -13.72
CA GLU A 130 4.03 -14.49 -14.16
C GLU A 130 2.90 -15.07 -13.30
N GLU A 131 2.98 -16.35 -12.97
CA GLU A 131 2.03 -17.01 -12.07
C GLU A 131 2.07 -16.41 -10.66
N GLY A 132 3.27 -16.09 -10.15
CA GLY A 132 3.45 -15.36 -8.89
C GLY A 132 2.68 -14.05 -8.85
N ILE A 133 2.84 -13.23 -9.89
CA ILE A 133 2.13 -11.96 -10.03
C ILE A 133 0.61 -12.16 -10.10
N LEU A 134 0.15 -13.14 -10.88
CA LEU A 134 -1.29 -13.46 -10.98
C LEU A 134 -1.86 -13.91 -9.63
N ASN A 135 -1.10 -14.69 -8.86
CA ASN A 135 -1.51 -15.18 -7.54
C ASN A 135 -1.63 -14.05 -6.50
N ILE A 136 -0.71 -13.09 -6.50
CA ILE A 136 -0.82 -11.88 -5.66
C ILE A 136 -2.04 -11.08 -6.07
N ARG A 137 -2.20 -10.78 -7.37
CA ARG A 137 -3.35 -10.04 -7.90
C ARG A 137 -4.67 -10.68 -7.48
N ASN A 138 -4.84 -11.98 -7.72
CA ASN A 138 -6.06 -12.71 -7.40
C ASN A 138 -6.34 -12.72 -5.89
N THR A 139 -5.30 -12.86 -5.07
CA THR A 139 -5.41 -12.81 -3.61
C THR A 139 -5.87 -11.43 -3.14
N LEU A 140 -5.26 -10.35 -3.64
CA LEU A 140 -5.65 -8.97 -3.34
C LEU A 140 -7.11 -8.70 -3.72
N LEU A 141 -7.51 -9.00 -4.96
CA LEU A 141 -8.87 -8.75 -5.44
C LEU A 141 -9.93 -9.47 -4.59
N ARG A 142 -9.65 -10.71 -4.19
CA ARG A 142 -10.52 -11.48 -3.31
C ARG A 142 -10.65 -10.82 -1.93
N LEU A 143 -9.54 -10.45 -1.30
CA LEU A 143 -9.53 -9.80 0.01
C LEU A 143 -10.26 -8.46 -0.04
N ILE A 144 -9.97 -7.64 -1.05
CA ILE A 144 -10.60 -6.34 -1.25
C ILE A 144 -12.12 -6.50 -1.37
N ASN A 145 -12.59 -7.38 -2.25
CA ASN A 145 -14.02 -7.54 -2.48
C ASN A 145 -14.78 -8.08 -1.26
N ASN A 146 -14.15 -8.95 -0.46
CA ASN A 146 -14.76 -9.53 0.73
C ASN A 146 -14.82 -8.54 1.90
N HIS A 147 -13.87 -7.59 1.99
CA HIS A 147 -13.67 -6.81 3.20
C HIS A 147 -13.91 -5.30 3.06
N LYS A 148 -13.91 -4.72 1.85
CA LYS A 148 -14.02 -3.26 1.62
C LYS A 148 -15.30 -2.59 2.16
N LYS A 149 -16.36 -3.37 2.39
CA LYS A 149 -17.60 -2.88 2.99
C LYS A 149 -17.50 -2.73 4.51
N LYS A 150 -16.71 -3.58 5.17
CA LYS A 150 -16.56 -3.62 6.64
C LYS A 150 -15.38 -2.77 7.10
N TYR A 151 -14.28 -2.82 6.37
CA TYR A 151 -13.01 -2.23 6.78
C TYR A 151 -12.58 -1.13 5.81
N GLN A 152 -11.84 -0.17 6.34
CA GLN A 152 -10.95 0.63 5.51
C GLN A 152 -9.71 -0.20 5.16
N ILE A 153 -9.54 -0.54 3.89
CA ILE A 153 -8.39 -1.33 3.44
C ILE A 153 -7.19 -0.41 3.24
N CYS A 154 -6.01 -0.86 3.67
CA CYS A 154 -4.72 -0.21 3.42
C CYS A 154 -3.74 -1.23 2.85
N LEU A 155 -2.97 -0.84 1.83
CA LEU A 155 -1.94 -1.69 1.23
C LEU A 155 -0.57 -1.23 1.68
N ASN A 156 0.22 -2.16 2.22
CA ASN A 156 1.60 -1.90 2.62
C ASN A 156 2.55 -2.51 1.59
N ALA A 157 3.21 -1.65 0.82
CA ALA A 157 4.14 -2.02 -0.22
C ALA A 157 5.62 -2.03 0.25
N THR A 158 5.85 -2.02 1.58
CA THR A 158 7.19 -1.91 2.19
C THR A 158 8.01 -3.19 2.06
N GLY A 159 7.44 -4.34 2.42
CA GLY A 159 8.12 -5.63 2.32
C GLY A 159 7.89 -6.28 0.95
N GLY A 160 8.67 -7.32 0.65
CA GLY A 160 8.53 -8.12 -0.55
C GLY A 160 9.43 -7.70 -1.72
N PHE A 161 9.33 -8.43 -2.82
CA PHE A 161 10.10 -8.18 -4.04
C PHE A 161 9.47 -7.05 -4.87
N LYS A 162 10.29 -6.22 -5.54
CA LYS A 162 9.83 -5.00 -6.26
C LYS A 162 8.58 -5.17 -7.14
N PRO A 163 8.40 -6.27 -7.88
CA PRO A 163 7.21 -6.52 -8.68
C PRO A 163 5.93 -6.70 -7.86
N GLU A 164 6.01 -7.29 -6.67
CA GLU A 164 4.88 -7.48 -5.76
C GLU A 164 4.34 -6.13 -5.31
N SER A 165 5.23 -5.26 -4.82
CA SER A 165 4.91 -3.87 -4.48
C SER A 165 4.31 -3.12 -5.67
N GLY A 166 4.78 -3.39 -6.89
CA GLY A 166 4.21 -2.85 -8.14
C GLY A 166 2.73 -3.25 -8.35
N VAL A 167 2.38 -4.52 -8.10
CA VAL A 167 0.99 -5.00 -8.15
C VAL A 167 0.13 -4.30 -7.10
N LEU A 168 0.64 -4.14 -5.88
CA LEU A 168 -0.07 -3.44 -4.81
C LEU A 168 -0.35 -1.97 -5.18
N VAL A 169 0.66 -1.28 -5.72
CA VAL A 169 0.51 0.11 -6.18
C VAL A 169 -0.53 0.23 -7.30
N LEU A 170 -0.47 -0.67 -8.29
CA LEU A 170 -1.43 -0.69 -9.40
C LEU A 170 -2.86 -0.95 -8.91
N ILE A 171 -3.06 -1.97 -8.09
CA ILE A 171 -4.38 -2.29 -7.55
C ILE A 171 -4.87 -1.18 -6.62
N GLY A 172 -4.01 -0.62 -5.78
CA GLY A 172 -4.35 0.51 -4.92
C GLY A 172 -4.83 1.72 -5.71
N ALA A 173 -4.12 2.03 -6.81
CA ALA A 173 -4.53 3.09 -7.73
C ALA A 173 -5.89 2.80 -8.40
N LEU A 174 -6.12 1.58 -8.89
CA LEU A 174 -7.36 1.20 -9.57
C LEU A 174 -8.60 1.12 -8.65
N TYR A 175 -8.40 0.86 -7.36
CA TYR A 175 -9.49 0.68 -6.39
C TYR A 175 -9.59 1.85 -5.40
N HIS A 176 -8.82 2.93 -5.59
CA HIS A 176 -8.72 4.06 -4.67
C HIS A 176 -8.40 3.64 -3.23
N ILE A 177 -7.53 2.64 -3.08
CA ILE A 177 -7.09 2.12 -1.78
C ILE A 177 -5.77 2.79 -1.41
N PRO A 178 -5.61 3.36 -0.20
CA PRO A 178 -4.36 3.96 0.23
C PRO A 178 -3.23 2.92 0.22
N VAL A 179 -2.15 3.26 -0.46
CA VAL A 179 -0.91 2.46 -0.49
C VAL A 179 0.17 3.23 0.26
N TYR A 180 0.85 2.58 1.19
CA TYR A 180 1.93 3.17 1.96
C TYR A 180 3.21 2.34 1.91
N TYR A 181 4.32 3.02 2.14
CA TYR A 181 5.67 2.48 2.05
C TYR A 181 6.57 3.20 3.07
N ILE A 182 7.55 2.52 3.66
CA ILE A 182 8.64 3.20 4.39
C ILE A 182 9.80 3.50 3.46
N TYR A 183 10.13 4.78 3.32
CA TYR A 183 11.27 5.21 2.53
C TYR A 183 12.59 4.96 3.27
N GLU A 184 13.32 3.91 2.86
CA GLU A 184 14.52 3.37 3.53
C GLU A 184 15.52 4.43 4.01
N THR A 185 15.84 5.41 3.16
CA THR A 185 16.84 6.45 3.48
C THR A 185 16.37 7.39 4.60
N SER A 186 15.07 7.68 4.67
CA SER A 186 14.52 8.61 5.66
C SER A 186 13.85 7.94 6.85
N LYS A 187 13.61 6.62 6.76
CA LYS A 187 12.77 5.83 7.68
C LYS A 187 11.38 6.43 7.92
N LYS A 188 10.88 7.24 6.97
CA LYS A 188 9.55 7.86 7.07
C LYS A 188 8.53 7.03 6.32
N LEU A 189 7.37 6.87 6.97
CA LEU A 189 6.15 6.40 6.33
C LEU A 189 5.70 7.44 5.28
N VAL A 190 5.51 6.98 4.05
CA VAL A 190 4.98 7.79 2.95
C VAL A 190 3.79 7.07 2.33
N PHE A 191 2.80 7.85 1.90
CA PHE A 191 1.73 7.34 1.05
C PHE A 191 2.14 7.48 -0.41
N ILE A 192 2.00 6.40 -1.17
CA ILE A 192 2.20 6.43 -2.61
C ILE A 192 0.98 7.14 -3.19
N PRO A 193 1.14 8.29 -3.86
CA PRO A 193 0.03 8.97 -4.49
C PRO A 193 -0.65 8.03 -5.49
N PRO A 194 -1.99 7.87 -5.45
CA PRO A 194 -2.67 7.04 -6.42
C PRO A 194 -2.41 7.62 -7.81
N PHE A 195 -1.88 6.79 -8.71
CA PHE A 195 -1.74 7.21 -10.09
C PHE A 195 -3.11 7.09 -10.77
N PRO A 196 -3.68 8.16 -11.31
CA PRO A 196 -5.04 8.16 -11.84
C PRO A 196 -5.13 7.48 -13.22
N LEU A 197 -4.88 6.16 -13.26
CA LEU A 197 -4.92 5.36 -14.48
C LEU A 197 -6.30 5.36 -15.15
N MET A 198 -7.38 5.54 -14.36
CA MET A 198 -8.75 5.52 -14.85
C MET A 198 -9.17 6.80 -15.58
N LEU A 199 -8.45 7.91 -15.44
CA LEU A 199 -8.83 9.20 -16.05
C LEU A 199 -8.02 9.56 -17.29
N ILE A 200 -7.40 8.56 -17.91
CA ILE A 200 -6.74 8.72 -19.20
C ILE A 200 -7.77 8.56 -20.33
N THR A 201 -8.89 9.25 -20.22
CA THR A 201 -9.88 9.30 -21.29
C THR A 201 -9.93 10.71 -21.88
N PRO A 202 -10.08 10.86 -23.21
CA PRO A 202 -10.14 12.17 -23.86
C PRO A 202 -11.22 13.11 -23.29
N GLU A 203 -12.24 12.58 -22.62
CA GLU A 203 -13.35 13.34 -22.03
C GLU A 203 -12.91 14.31 -20.91
N TYR A 204 -11.87 13.99 -20.13
CA TYR A 204 -11.35 14.89 -19.07
C TYR A 204 -10.46 16.01 -19.62
N GLY A 205 -9.96 15.86 -20.84
CA GLY A 205 -9.02 16.79 -21.47
C GLY A 205 -9.49 18.25 -21.51
N PRO A 206 -10.74 18.54 -21.93
CA PRO A 206 -11.28 19.89 -21.94
C PRO A 206 -11.31 20.57 -20.57
N VAL A 207 -11.70 19.84 -19.51
CA VAL A 207 -11.75 20.38 -18.14
C VAL A 207 -10.35 20.69 -17.62
N LEU A 208 -9.42 19.74 -17.79
CA LEU A 208 -8.03 19.93 -17.39
C LEU A 208 -7.37 21.08 -18.15
N LYS A 209 -7.62 21.19 -19.47
CA LYS A 209 -7.12 22.31 -20.28
C LYS A 209 -7.58 23.65 -19.73
N GLN A 210 -8.86 23.80 -19.44
CA GLN A 210 -9.39 25.05 -18.88
C GLN A 210 -8.72 25.42 -17.56
N LEU A 211 -8.41 24.44 -16.70
CA LEU A 211 -7.71 24.70 -15.43
C LEU A 211 -6.21 25.00 -15.63
N ILE A 212 -5.57 24.44 -16.66
CA ILE A 212 -4.18 24.76 -17.03
C ILE A 212 -4.08 26.20 -17.55
N ASP A 213 -5.01 26.60 -18.41
CA ASP A 213 -5.08 27.95 -18.97
C ASP A 213 -5.39 28.99 -17.87
N ASN A 214 -5.83 28.55 -16.69
CA ASN A 214 -6.16 29.38 -15.52
C ASN A 214 -5.35 28.99 -14.26
N PRO A 215 -4.03 29.25 -14.21
CA PRO A 215 -3.15 28.79 -13.13
C PRO A 215 -3.48 29.35 -11.74
N GLY A 216 -4.18 30.49 -11.68
CA GLY A 216 -4.74 31.07 -10.45
C GLY A 216 -5.95 30.31 -9.88
N GLY A 217 -6.41 29.27 -10.58
CA GLY A 217 -7.60 28.49 -10.27
C GLY A 217 -8.88 29.16 -10.80
N LEU A 218 -9.80 28.33 -11.29
CA LEU A 218 -11.07 28.76 -11.84
C LEU A 218 -12.09 28.97 -10.70
N ARG A 219 -12.73 30.14 -10.66
CA ARG A 219 -13.74 30.47 -9.63
C ARG A 219 -15.13 30.27 -10.19
N ILE A 220 -15.92 29.41 -9.55
CA ILE A 220 -17.28 29.07 -9.98
C ILE A 220 -18.23 29.41 -8.85
N ARG A 221 -19.27 30.22 -9.12
CA ARG A 221 -20.34 30.46 -8.14
C ARG A 221 -21.19 29.20 -7.96
N LYS A 222 -21.62 28.91 -6.73
CA LYS A 222 -22.45 27.73 -6.40
C LYS A 222 -23.77 27.66 -7.18
N ASP A 223 -24.31 28.80 -7.61
CA ASP A 223 -25.57 28.96 -8.35
C ASP A 223 -25.41 28.96 -9.88
N ILE A 224 -24.17 29.07 -10.40
CA ILE A 224 -23.88 28.97 -11.83
C ILE A 224 -23.96 27.49 -12.22
N ASN A 225 -25.19 27.09 -12.57
CA ASN A 225 -25.52 25.74 -13.01
C ASN A 225 -24.80 25.33 -14.29
N GLN A 226 -24.31 26.23 -15.14
CA GLN A 226 -23.83 25.85 -16.48
C GLN A 226 -22.51 25.05 -16.47
N PHE A 227 -21.52 25.46 -15.66
CA PHE A 227 -20.24 24.76 -15.56
C PHE A 227 -20.35 23.45 -14.79
N LYS A 228 -21.10 23.46 -13.67
CA LYS A 228 -21.40 22.24 -12.91
C LYS A 228 -22.34 21.30 -13.69
N ARG A 229 -23.22 21.80 -14.56
CA ARG A 229 -24.00 20.96 -15.49
C ARG A 229 -23.13 20.34 -16.58
N LEU A 230 -22.13 21.07 -17.09
CA LEU A 230 -21.27 20.55 -18.16
C LEU A 230 -20.25 19.52 -17.64
N TYR A 231 -19.72 19.75 -16.43
CA TYR A 231 -18.57 19.00 -15.94
C TYR A 231 -18.70 18.50 -14.49
N GLY A 232 -19.91 18.46 -13.93
CA GLY A 232 -20.13 18.15 -12.52
C GLY A 232 -19.52 16.82 -12.08
N GLU A 233 -19.83 15.74 -12.80
CA GLU A 233 -19.27 14.41 -12.53
C GLU A 233 -17.75 14.42 -12.69
N TYR A 234 -17.23 14.94 -13.80
CA TYR A 234 -15.78 15.03 -14.03
C TYR A 234 -15.03 15.85 -12.97
N LEU A 235 -15.63 16.90 -12.41
CA LEU A 235 -15.01 17.68 -11.35
C LEU A 235 -14.91 16.88 -10.05
N ASP A 236 -15.94 16.12 -9.70
CA ASP A 236 -15.94 15.31 -8.50
C ASP A 236 -14.93 14.15 -8.64
N ASP A 237 -14.88 13.50 -9.81
CA ASP A 237 -13.87 12.48 -10.13
C ASP A 237 -12.45 13.04 -10.05
N LEU A 238 -12.20 14.20 -10.67
CA LEU A 238 -10.89 14.87 -10.66
C LEU A 238 -10.45 15.32 -9.25
N ILE A 239 -11.40 15.62 -8.36
CA ILE A 239 -11.12 15.92 -6.95
C ILE A 239 -10.73 14.64 -6.23
N GLU A 240 -11.52 13.58 -6.39
CA GLU A 240 -11.30 12.28 -5.74
C GLU A 240 -9.90 11.74 -6.04
N ILE A 241 -9.45 11.86 -7.29
CA ILE A 241 -8.12 11.41 -7.70
C ILE A 241 -6.99 12.42 -7.45
N GLY A 242 -7.29 13.56 -6.83
CA GLY A 242 -6.30 14.60 -6.52
C GLY A 242 -5.71 15.31 -7.75
N ALA A 243 -6.37 15.26 -8.91
CA ALA A 243 -5.97 16.02 -10.09
C ALA A 243 -6.31 17.52 -9.97
N ILE A 244 -7.34 17.84 -9.18
CA ILE A 244 -7.73 19.22 -8.88
C ILE A 244 -8.04 19.38 -7.38
N GLU A 245 -7.66 20.52 -6.81
CA GLU A 245 -8.02 20.92 -5.45
C GLU A 245 -9.24 21.84 -5.49
N LYS A 246 -10.22 21.55 -4.63
CA LYS A 246 -11.39 22.42 -4.41
C LYS A 246 -11.24 23.20 -3.12
N LYS A 247 -11.25 24.53 -3.21
CA LYS A 247 -11.31 25.45 -2.06
C LYS A 247 -12.69 26.09 -2.00
N ILE A 248 -13.43 25.82 -0.93
CA ILE A 248 -14.71 26.47 -0.65
C ILE A 248 -14.41 27.88 -0.11
N ARG A 249 -15.04 28.91 -0.69
CA ARG A 249 -14.89 30.29 -0.23
C ARG A 249 -16.20 30.84 0.35
N ASN A 250 -16.03 31.83 1.23
CA ASN A 250 -17.11 32.47 1.98
C ASN A 250 -18.09 33.26 1.10
N ASP A 251 -17.66 33.65 -0.11
CA ASP A 251 -18.44 34.41 -1.11
C ASP A 251 -19.36 33.52 -1.97
N LYS A 252 -19.72 32.33 -1.48
CA LYS A 252 -20.51 31.32 -2.20
C LYS A 252 -19.85 30.87 -3.52
N THR A 253 -18.53 31.00 -3.66
CA THR A 253 -17.78 30.42 -4.77
C THR A 253 -16.97 29.20 -4.35
N ASN A 254 -16.78 28.29 -5.29
CA ASN A 254 -15.77 27.24 -5.21
C ASN A 254 -14.63 27.64 -6.14
N GLN A 255 -13.40 27.55 -5.65
CA GLN A 255 -12.20 27.70 -6.47
C GLN A 255 -11.61 26.33 -6.75
N TYR A 256 -11.41 26.01 -8.03
CA TYR A 256 -10.80 24.76 -8.47
C TYR A 256 -9.41 25.07 -9.01
N LYS A 257 -8.38 24.38 -8.52
CA LYS A 257 -6.99 24.57 -8.94
C LYS A 257 -6.40 23.25 -9.40
N ILE A 258 -5.75 23.25 -10.55
CA ILE A 258 -5.06 22.05 -11.05
C ILE A 258 -3.80 21.74 -10.23
N THR A 259 -3.60 20.45 -9.94
CA THR A 259 -2.41 19.95 -9.23
C THR A 259 -1.33 19.50 -10.22
N ALA A 260 -0.18 19.05 -9.71
CA ALA A 260 0.84 18.40 -10.54
C ALA A 260 0.27 17.15 -11.24
N THR A 261 -0.54 16.36 -10.53
CA THR A 261 -1.24 15.19 -11.04
C THR A 261 -2.18 15.53 -12.20
N GLY A 262 -2.98 16.60 -12.08
CA GLY A 262 -3.87 17.03 -13.16
C GLY A 262 -3.13 17.51 -14.41
N LYS A 263 -2.00 18.21 -14.24
CA LYS A 263 -1.14 18.61 -15.38
C LYS A 263 -0.54 17.39 -16.08
N PHE A 264 -0.03 16.44 -15.30
CA PHE A 264 0.49 15.19 -15.81
C PHE A 264 -0.58 14.44 -16.62
N LEU A 265 -1.79 14.29 -16.08
CA LEU A 265 -2.91 13.63 -16.78
C LEU A 265 -3.22 14.27 -18.12
N TYR A 266 -3.25 15.60 -18.18
CA TYR A 266 -3.50 16.31 -19.44
C TYR A 266 -2.41 16.06 -20.48
N GLU A 267 -1.13 16.14 -20.10
CA GLU A 267 -0.02 15.89 -21.03
C GLU A 267 0.04 14.42 -21.46
N PHE A 268 -0.21 13.49 -20.55
CA PHE A 268 -0.25 12.06 -20.85
C PHE A 268 -1.41 11.72 -21.81
N GLY A 269 -2.61 12.24 -21.55
CA GLY A 269 -3.78 12.03 -22.40
C GLY A 269 -3.67 12.62 -23.82
N LYS A 270 -2.86 13.68 -24.02
CA LYS A 270 -2.56 14.20 -25.36
C LYS A 270 -1.78 13.21 -26.23
N ASN A 271 -0.92 12.41 -25.61
CA ASN A 271 0.02 11.52 -26.29
C ASN A 271 -0.56 10.12 -26.59
N LEU A 272 -1.80 9.85 -26.15
CA LEU A 272 -2.51 8.58 -26.36
C LEU A 272 -3.52 8.64 -27.52
N ARG A 273 -3.40 9.64 -28.38
CA ARG A 273 -4.16 9.75 -29.63
C ARG A 273 -3.42 9.13 -30.80
#